data_AF-A0A3D3T1X9-F1
#
_entry.id   AF-A0A3D3T1X9-F1
#
_cell.length_a   1.000
_cell.length_b   1.000
_cell.length_c   1.000
_cell.angle_alpha   90.00
_cell.angle_beta   90.00
_cell.angle_gamma   90.00
#
_symmetry.space_group_name_H-M   'P 1'
#
loop_
_entity.id
_entity.type
_entity.pdbx_description
1 polymer ?
#
loop_
_entity_poly.entity_id
_entity_poly.type
_entity_poly.pdbx_seq_one_letter_code
_entity_poly.pdbx_strand_id
1 'polypeptide(L)'
;GELAMPGALVETMRDAGHWVTVTDNLEASIGEVDIVYSTRIQEERFDDRAQADLYRGRFRLNQAIYTRHCDPNTVIMHPLPRDSRLEANELDPDLDSNPNLAIFRQTDNGLLVRMALFALILDVAHLVDKYEQDIRWRNPRQKPVASTGQPDDVR
;
A
#
# COMPACT_ATOMS: atom_id res chain seq x y z
N GLY A 1 -7.62 -19.80 -11.23
CA GLY A 1 -7.77 -18.86 -12.35
C GLY A 1 -6.41 -18.35 -12.75
N GLU A 2 -6.30 -17.77 -13.94
CA GLU A 2 -5.02 -17.30 -14.52
C GLU A 2 -4.30 -16.24 -13.66
N LEU A 3 -5.06 -15.41 -12.91
CA LEU A 3 -4.52 -14.43 -11.95
C LEU A 3 -4.61 -14.86 -10.48
N ALA A 4 -5.02 -16.09 -10.19
CA ALA A 4 -5.10 -16.54 -8.79
C ALA A 4 -3.70 -16.63 -8.18
N MET A 5 -3.60 -16.46 -6.86
CA MET A 5 -2.35 -16.74 -6.14
C MET A 5 -1.89 -18.18 -6.48
N PRO A 6 -0.60 -18.38 -6.81
CA PRO A 6 -0.08 -19.72 -7.10
C PRO A 6 -0.44 -20.70 -5.98
N GLY A 7 -1.07 -21.83 -6.35
CA GLY A 7 -1.59 -22.79 -5.36
C GLY A 7 -0.52 -23.29 -4.39
N ALA A 8 0.72 -23.47 -4.87
CA ALA A 8 1.85 -23.86 -4.03
C ALA A 8 2.14 -22.85 -2.89
N LEU A 9 1.96 -21.55 -3.13
CA LEU A 9 2.14 -20.52 -2.10
C LEU A 9 1.01 -20.55 -1.07
N VAL A 10 -0.22 -20.77 -1.53
CA VAL A 10 -1.39 -20.93 -0.66
C VAL A 10 -1.21 -22.12 0.28
N GLU A 11 -0.78 -23.27 -0.25
CA GLU A 11 -0.50 -24.45 0.57
C GLU A 11 0.69 -24.22 1.51
N THR A 12 1.75 -23.54 1.07
CA THR A 12 2.87 -23.16 1.95
C THR A 12 2.41 -22.33 3.16
N MET A 13 1.48 -21.40 2.96
CA MET A 13 0.92 -20.60 4.06
C MET A 13 0.07 -21.46 5.01
N ARG A 14 -0.72 -22.40 4.48
CA ARG A 14 -1.55 -23.31 5.27
C ARG A 14 -0.72 -24.28 6.08
N ASP A 15 0.33 -24.85 5.49
CA ASP A 15 1.29 -25.73 6.15
C ASP A 15 2.04 -25.02 7.29
N ALA A 16 2.26 -23.71 7.16
CA ALA A 16 2.80 -22.86 8.22
C ALA A 16 1.78 -22.51 9.33
N GLY A 17 0.54 -23.00 9.23
CA GLY A 17 -0.52 -22.80 10.22
C GLY A 17 -1.38 -21.54 10.01
N HIS A 18 -1.25 -20.85 8.88
CA HIS A 18 -2.10 -19.70 8.55
C HIS A 18 -3.43 -20.13 7.95
N TRP A 19 -4.51 -19.43 8.30
CA TRP A 19 -5.80 -19.59 7.62
C TRP A 19 -5.83 -18.77 6.33
N VAL A 20 -6.17 -19.42 5.22
CA VAL A 20 -6.23 -18.77 3.90
C VAL A 20 -7.58 -19.05 3.25
N THR A 21 -8.35 -17.98 3.05
CA THR A 21 -9.63 -17.98 2.34
C THR A 21 -9.43 -17.37 0.95
N VAL A 22 -9.91 -18.06 -0.09
CA VAL A 22 -9.87 -17.59 -1.48
C VAL A 22 -11.30 -17.38 -1.96
N THR A 23 -11.56 -16.21 -2.53
CA THR A 23 -12.90 -15.74 -2.91
C THR A 23 -12.82 -14.91 -4.18
N ASP A 24 -13.89 -14.89 -4.96
CA ASP A 24 -14.04 -14.07 -6.16
C ASP A 24 -15.12 -12.98 -5.99
N ASN A 25 -15.66 -12.84 -4.77
CA ASN A 25 -16.63 -11.84 -4.36
C ASN A 25 -15.98 -10.86 -3.37
N LEU A 26 -15.64 -9.67 -3.85
CA LEU A 26 -15.03 -8.60 -3.05
C LEU A 26 -15.94 -8.20 -1.89
N GLU A 27 -17.16 -7.75 -2.19
CA GLU A 27 -18.08 -7.15 -1.22
C GLU A 27 -18.41 -8.07 -0.03
N ALA A 28 -18.53 -9.37 -0.28
CA ALA A 28 -18.79 -10.36 0.77
C ALA A 28 -17.57 -10.68 1.65
N SER A 29 -16.37 -10.30 1.20
CA SER A 29 -15.10 -10.77 1.80
C SER A 29 -14.23 -9.66 2.37
N ILE A 30 -14.58 -8.38 2.15
CA ILE A 30 -13.84 -7.24 2.73
C ILE A 30 -14.40 -6.76 4.08
N GLY A 31 -15.45 -7.41 4.57
CA GLY A 31 -15.88 -7.25 5.96
C GLY A 31 -14.89 -7.93 6.90
N GLU A 32 -14.58 -7.29 8.02
CA GLU A 32 -13.67 -7.83 9.05
C GLU A 32 -12.20 -7.95 8.63
N VAL A 33 -11.76 -7.19 7.62
CA VAL A 33 -10.34 -7.12 7.25
C VAL A 33 -9.68 -5.88 7.83
N ASP A 34 -8.52 -6.05 8.47
CA ASP A 34 -7.73 -4.92 8.97
C ASP A 34 -7.04 -4.16 7.83
N ILE A 35 -6.56 -4.88 6.81
CA ILE A 35 -5.80 -4.34 5.69
C ILE A 35 -6.39 -4.83 4.37
N VAL A 36 -6.70 -3.89 3.47
CA VAL A 36 -6.95 -4.17 2.05
C VAL A 36 -5.69 -3.83 1.26
N TYR A 37 -4.98 -4.84 0.76
CA TYR A 37 -3.83 -4.66 -0.12
C TYR A 37 -4.26 -4.86 -1.58
N SER A 38 -4.60 -3.78 -2.26
CA SER A 38 -5.02 -3.82 -3.67
C SER A 38 -3.81 -3.81 -4.60
N THR A 39 -3.93 -4.41 -5.79
CA THR A 39 -2.87 -4.46 -6.80
C THR A 39 -3.42 -4.19 -8.19
N ARG A 40 -2.65 -3.48 -9.02
CA ARG A 40 -2.95 -3.29 -10.45
C ARG A 40 -2.93 -4.62 -11.20
N ILE A 41 -3.92 -4.84 -12.06
CA ILE A 41 -3.88 -5.93 -13.04
C ILE A 41 -2.77 -5.64 -14.05
N GLN A 42 -1.86 -6.60 -14.25
CA GLN A 42 -0.76 -6.48 -15.20
C GLN A 42 -1.18 -7.01 -16.57
N GLU A 43 -1.99 -6.22 -17.29
CA GLU A 43 -2.49 -6.58 -18.63
C GLU A 43 -1.37 -6.97 -19.60
N GLU A 44 -0.19 -6.39 -19.42
CA GLU A 44 1.02 -6.68 -20.19
C GLU A 44 1.54 -8.12 -20.06
N ARG A 45 0.99 -8.91 -19.13
CA ARG A 45 1.38 -10.32 -18.89
C ARG A 45 0.43 -11.34 -19.51
N PHE A 46 -0.66 -10.91 -20.12
CA PHE A 46 -1.60 -11.81 -20.78
C PHE A 46 -1.18 -12.06 -22.23
N ASP A 47 -1.31 -13.31 -22.68
CA ASP A 47 -1.11 -13.68 -24.08
C ASP A 47 -2.26 -13.17 -24.98
N ASP A 48 -3.48 -13.10 -24.42
CA ASP A 48 -4.67 -12.55 -25.07
C ASP A 48 -5.31 -11.42 -24.25
N ARG A 49 -5.45 -10.25 -24.87
CA ARG A 49 -6.11 -9.09 -24.27
C ARG A 49 -7.57 -9.36 -23.90
N ALA A 50 -8.28 -10.20 -24.65
CA ALA A 50 -9.67 -10.52 -24.32
C ALA A 50 -9.80 -11.22 -22.95
N GLN A 51 -8.78 -11.94 -22.50
CA GLN A 51 -8.76 -12.55 -21.17
C GLN A 51 -8.55 -11.50 -20.08
N ALA A 52 -7.67 -10.52 -20.31
CA ALA A 52 -7.46 -9.41 -19.37
C ALA A 52 -8.74 -8.58 -19.17
N ASP A 53 -9.51 -8.37 -20.25
CA ASP A 53 -10.76 -7.62 -20.25
C ASP A 53 -11.81 -8.23 -19.29
N LEU A 54 -11.79 -9.56 -19.07
CA LEU A 54 -12.70 -10.23 -18.12
C LEU A 54 -12.46 -9.84 -16.65
N TYR A 55 -11.28 -9.33 -16.34
CA TYR A 55 -10.90 -8.96 -14.97
C TYR A 55 -10.97 -7.44 -14.74
N ARG A 56 -11.07 -6.62 -15.79
CA ARG A 56 -11.13 -5.16 -15.67
C ARG A 56 -12.30 -4.71 -14.81
N GLY A 57 -12.00 -3.87 -13.81
CA GLY A 57 -12.98 -3.29 -12.90
C GLY A 57 -13.67 -4.27 -11.95
N ARG A 58 -13.44 -5.59 -12.06
CA ARG A 58 -14.14 -6.61 -11.25
C ARG A 58 -13.90 -6.46 -9.75
N PHE A 59 -12.71 -6.02 -9.37
CA PHE A 59 -12.29 -5.84 -7.97
C PHE A 59 -12.02 -4.37 -7.64
N ARG A 60 -12.69 -3.44 -8.34
CA ARG A 60 -12.58 -2.00 -8.09
C ARG A 60 -13.10 -1.65 -6.71
N LEU A 61 -12.30 -0.91 -5.94
CA LEU A 61 -12.69 -0.35 -4.64
C LEU A 61 -12.89 1.16 -4.76
N ASN A 62 -14.01 1.65 -4.22
CA ASN A 62 -14.35 3.07 -4.14
C ASN A 62 -14.88 3.41 -2.74
N GLN A 63 -15.14 4.69 -2.47
CA GLN A 63 -15.58 5.15 -1.15
C GLN A 63 -16.93 4.53 -0.73
N ALA A 64 -17.85 4.28 -1.67
CA ALA A 64 -19.14 3.68 -1.37
C ALA A 64 -19.02 2.21 -0.93
N ILE A 65 -18.23 1.41 -1.64
CA ILE A 65 -17.95 0.01 -1.27
C ILE A 65 -17.25 -0.05 0.08
N TYR A 66 -16.20 0.77 0.27
CA TYR A 66 -15.48 0.85 1.53
C TYR A 66 -16.41 1.15 2.71
N THR A 67 -17.24 2.19 2.60
CA THR A 67 -18.13 2.63 3.68
C THR A 67 -19.20 1.60 4.01
N ARG A 68 -19.63 0.82 3.01
CA ARG A 68 -20.69 -0.18 3.16
C ARG A 68 -20.19 -1.51 3.73
N HIS A 69 -18.96 -1.90 3.41
CA HIS A 69 -18.47 -3.25 3.64
C HIS A 69 -17.24 -3.34 4.57
N CYS A 70 -16.39 -2.31 4.65
CA CYS A 70 -15.21 -2.34 5.49
C CYS A 70 -15.49 -1.82 6.90
N ASP A 71 -14.65 -2.26 7.84
CA ASP A 71 -14.65 -1.67 9.18
C ASP A 71 -14.05 -0.25 9.13
N PRO A 72 -14.44 0.66 10.06
CA PRO A 72 -13.96 2.04 10.07
C PRO A 72 -12.45 2.22 10.18
N ASN A 73 -11.72 1.19 10.61
CA ASN A 73 -10.27 1.20 10.78
C ASN A 73 -9.52 0.41 9.69
N THR A 74 -10.23 -0.21 8.73
CA THR A 74 -9.61 -0.96 7.65
C THR A 74 -8.71 -0.04 6.82
N VAL A 75 -7.41 -0.35 6.77
CA VAL A 75 -6.41 0.43 6.04
C VAL A 75 -6.31 -0.05 4.60
N ILE A 76 -6.28 0.90 3.65
CA ILE A 76 -6.15 0.60 2.22
C ILE A 76 -4.70 0.85 1.78
N MET A 77 -4.05 -0.18 1.22
CA MET A 77 -2.68 -0.15 0.72
C MET A 77 -2.63 -0.48 -0.78
N HIS A 78 -1.61 0.02 -1.46
CA HIS A 78 -1.39 -0.25 -2.88
C HIS A 78 0.10 -0.06 -3.25
N PRO A 79 0.73 -0.97 -4.03
CA PRO A 79 2.16 -0.89 -4.37
C PRO A 79 2.52 0.20 -5.39
N LEU A 80 1.52 0.73 -6.12
CA LEU A 80 1.67 1.68 -7.24
C LEU A 80 2.39 1.11 -8.48
N PRO A 81 2.22 1.75 -9.66
CA PRO A 81 1.23 2.78 -9.98
C PRO A 81 -0.20 2.23 -10.02
N ARG A 82 -1.19 3.08 -9.71
CA ARG A 82 -2.61 2.75 -9.92
C ARG A 82 -2.95 2.75 -11.41
N ASP A 83 -3.94 1.98 -11.84
CA ASP A 83 -4.49 2.17 -13.19
C ASP A 83 -5.32 3.47 -13.24
N SER A 84 -4.99 4.36 -14.18
CA SER A 84 -5.68 5.64 -14.32
C SER A 84 -6.91 5.57 -15.23
N ARG A 85 -7.12 4.46 -15.95
CA ARG A 85 -8.24 4.28 -16.88
C ARG A 85 -9.49 3.93 -16.08
N LEU A 86 -10.59 4.65 -16.28
CA LEU A 86 -11.81 4.52 -15.48
C LEU A 86 -12.40 3.10 -15.48
N GLU A 87 -12.24 2.39 -16.61
CA GLU A 87 -12.71 1.03 -16.84
C GLU A 87 -11.80 -0.06 -16.25
N ALA A 88 -10.53 0.27 -15.95
CA ALA A 88 -9.54 -0.67 -15.43
C ALA A 88 -9.10 -0.35 -13.99
N ASN A 89 -9.49 0.80 -13.46
CA ASN A 89 -9.06 1.29 -12.16
C ASN A 89 -9.44 0.35 -11.02
N GLU A 90 -8.43 -0.13 -10.28
CA GLU A 90 -8.60 -0.94 -9.08
C GLU A 90 -8.91 -0.10 -7.82
N LEU A 91 -8.55 1.19 -7.80
CA LEU A 91 -8.73 2.09 -6.66
C LEU A 91 -9.16 3.49 -7.07
N ASP A 92 -10.39 3.86 -6.73
CA ASP A 92 -10.96 5.13 -7.17
C ASP A 92 -10.31 6.37 -6.57
N PRO A 93 -10.24 7.48 -7.34
CA PRO A 93 -9.75 8.75 -6.84
C PRO A 93 -10.59 9.33 -5.69
N ASP A 94 -11.84 8.89 -5.52
CA ASP A 94 -12.70 9.34 -4.41
C ASP A 94 -12.14 8.92 -3.04
N LEU A 95 -11.36 7.83 -2.99
CA LEU A 95 -10.64 7.35 -1.83
C LEU A 95 -9.42 8.22 -1.46
N ASP A 96 -8.97 9.15 -2.31
CA ASP A 96 -7.80 9.99 -2.02
C ASP A 96 -8.02 10.88 -0.78
N SER A 97 -9.28 11.16 -0.45
CA SER A 97 -9.67 11.89 0.76
C SER A 97 -9.89 10.99 1.99
N ASN A 98 -9.89 9.67 1.81
CA ASN A 98 -10.14 8.72 2.88
C ASN A 98 -8.92 8.64 3.82
N PRO A 99 -9.07 8.88 5.13
CA PRO A 99 -7.93 8.88 6.06
C PRO A 99 -7.23 7.51 6.15
N ASN A 100 -7.94 6.43 5.83
CA ASN A 100 -7.44 5.06 5.88
C ASN A 100 -6.71 4.66 4.59
N LEU A 101 -6.70 5.50 3.55
CA LEU A 101 -5.83 5.31 2.39
C LEU A 101 -4.37 5.59 2.77
N ALA A 102 -3.53 4.56 2.71
CA ALA A 102 -2.16 4.60 3.19
C ALA A 102 -1.10 4.67 2.08
N ILE A 103 -1.48 4.84 0.81
CA ILE A 103 -0.54 4.84 -0.34
C ILE A 103 0.64 5.82 -0.12
N PHE A 104 0.36 7.03 0.32
CA PHE A 104 1.40 8.05 0.55
C PHE A 104 2.26 7.72 1.77
N ARG A 105 1.64 7.28 2.88
CA ARG A 105 2.37 6.82 4.07
C ARG A 105 3.29 5.64 3.74
N GLN A 106 2.81 4.70 2.92
CA GLN A 106 3.58 3.55 2.44
C GLN A 106 4.79 3.99 1.61
N THR A 107 4.62 4.99 0.73
CA THR A 107 5.72 5.53 -0.09
C THR A 107 6.78 6.20 0.79
N ASP A 108 6.37 7.01 1.75
CA ASP A 108 7.27 7.68 2.71
C ASP A 108 8.02 6.64 3.57
N ASN A 109 7.33 5.63 4.08
CA ASN A 109 7.94 4.52 4.82
C ASN A 109 8.96 3.75 3.96
N GLY A 110 8.72 3.61 2.65
CA GLY A 110 9.65 2.96 1.73
C GLY A 110 10.99 3.69 1.58
N LEU A 111 11.07 5.00 1.84
CA LEU A 111 12.35 5.71 1.92
C LEU A 111 13.13 5.28 3.16
N LEU A 112 12.50 5.31 4.32
CA LEU A 112 13.14 4.97 5.60
C LEU A 112 13.59 3.51 5.65
N VAL A 113 12.77 2.58 5.16
CA VAL A 113 13.13 1.16 5.07
C VAL A 113 14.36 0.96 4.18
N ARG A 114 14.45 1.65 3.05
CA ARG A 114 15.63 1.57 2.16
C ARG A 114 16.88 2.19 2.79
N MET A 115 16.75 3.33 3.48
CA MET A 115 17.86 3.92 4.23
C MET A 115 18.39 2.96 5.29
N ALA A 116 17.51 2.35 6.07
CA ALA A 116 17.87 1.35 7.06
C ALA A 116 18.54 0.12 6.42
N LEU A 117 17.98 -0.38 5.31
CA LEU A 117 18.56 -1.51 4.58
C LEU A 117 19.98 -1.20 4.08
N PHE A 118 20.21 -0.02 3.50
CA PHE A 118 21.55 0.39 3.06
C PHE A 118 22.51 0.56 4.24
N ALA A 119 22.06 1.17 5.34
CA ALA A 119 22.89 1.35 6.53
C ALA A 119 23.34 0.01 7.14
N LEU A 120 22.46 -0.99 7.16
CA LEU A 120 22.77 -2.33 7.65
C LEU A 120 23.69 -3.09 6.70
N ILE A 121 23.41 -3.09 5.39
CA ILE A 121 24.23 -3.81 4.39
C ILE A 121 25.65 -3.26 4.30
N LEU A 122 25.80 -1.93 4.40
CA LEU A 122 27.09 -1.25 4.35
C LEU A 122 27.79 -1.20 5.71
N ASP A 123 27.16 -1.74 6.76
CA ASP A 123 27.65 -1.72 8.15
C ASP A 123 27.97 -0.31 8.69
N VAL A 124 27.11 0.66 8.36
CA VAL A 124 27.24 2.06 8.79
C VAL A 124 26.08 2.52 9.67
N ALA A 125 25.23 1.60 10.15
CA ALA A 125 24.12 1.93 11.05
C ALA A 125 24.57 2.71 12.30
N HIS A 126 25.74 2.37 12.85
CA HIS A 126 26.36 3.05 13.99
C HIS A 126 26.85 4.49 13.69
N LEU A 127 26.85 4.90 12.42
CA LEU A 127 27.24 6.24 11.99
C LEU A 127 26.04 7.13 11.67
N VAL A 128 24.82 6.61 11.60
CA VAL A 128 23.63 7.36 11.16
C VAL A 128 23.42 8.61 12.02
N ASP A 129 23.37 8.46 13.35
CA ASP A 129 23.16 9.57 14.29
C ASP A 129 24.29 10.63 14.22
N LYS A 130 25.49 10.22 13.80
CA LYS A 130 26.62 11.14 13.66
C LYS A 130 26.51 12.02 12.41
N TYR A 131 25.89 11.52 11.35
CA TYR A 131 25.83 12.18 10.04
C TYR A 131 24.42 12.59 9.63
N GLU A 132 23.39 12.38 10.46
CA GLU A 132 22.06 12.89 10.20
C GLU A 132 22.06 14.43 10.15
N GLN A 133 21.16 14.96 9.33
CA GLN A 133 21.01 16.39 9.09
C GLN A 133 19.53 16.70 8.96
N ASP A 134 19.14 17.88 9.44
CA ASP A 134 17.78 18.36 9.24
C ASP A 134 17.44 18.45 7.76
N ILE A 135 16.27 17.89 7.44
CA ILE A 135 15.75 17.90 6.08
C ILE A 135 15.32 19.34 5.74
N ARG A 136 16.03 19.96 4.79
CA ARG A 136 15.75 21.34 4.34
C ARG A 136 14.62 21.44 3.33
N TRP A 137 14.15 20.32 2.78
CA TRP A 137 13.04 20.31 1.82
C TRP A 137 11.71 20.04 2.53
N ARG A 138 10.66 20.73 2.09
CA ARG A 138 9.33 20.64 2.70
C ARG A 138 8.42 19.77 1.85
N ASN A 139 7.84 18.73 2.44
CA ASN A 139 6.72 18.01 1.82
C ASN A 139 5.43 18.82 2.04
N PRO A 140 4.75 19.33 1.00
CA PRO A 140 3.51 20.10 1.16
C PRO A 140 2.38 19.34 1.85
N ARG A 141 2.46 17.99 1.88
CA ARG A 141 1.44 17.10 2.44
C ARG A 141 1.71 16.70 3.90
N GLN A 142 2.90 16.93 4.43
CA GLN A 142 3.21 16.66 5.83
C GLN A 142 2.66 17.81 6.70
N LYS A 143 1.87 17.46 7.72
CA LYS A 143 1.50 18.42 8.78
C LYS A 143 2.79 18.87 9.48
N PRO A 144 2.90 20.15 9.90
CA PRO A 144 4.06 20.61 10.64
C PRO A 144 4.27 19.72 11.87
N VAL A 145 5.45 19.12 11.99
CA VAL A 145 5.88 18.55 13.26
C VAL A 145 6.11 19.74 14.18
N ALA A 146 5.43 19.77 15.33
CA ALA A 146 5.71 20.80 16.34
C ALA A 146 7.18 20.69 16.71
N SER A 147 7.96 21.74 16.46
CA SER A 147 9.34 21.79 16.91
C SER A 147 9.33 21.72 18.44
N THR A 148 9.73 20.58 19.00
CA THR A 148 10.21 20.52 20.38
C THR A 148 11.43 21.42 20.44
N GLY A 149 11.19 22.65 20.88
CA GLY A 149 12.19 23.71 20.92
C GLY A 149 13.37 23.31 21.79
N GLN A 150 14.56 23.57 21.29
CA GLN A 150 15.73 23.83 22.10
C GLN A 150 16.04 25.32 21.91
N PRO A 151 16.15 26.12 22.98
CA PRO A 151 16.34 27.56 22.83
C PRO A 151 17.71 27.83 22.21
N ASP A 152 17.70 28.68 21.18
CA ASP A 152 18.90 29.26 20.58
C ASP A 152 19.72 29.98 21.66
N ASP A 153 20.90 29.45 21.99
CA ASP A 153 21.87 30.17 22.81
C ASP A 153 22.69 31.08 21.90
N VAL A 154 22.38 32.38 21.99
CA VAL A 154 23.06 33.48 21.31
C VAL A 154 24.46 33.63 21.86
N ARG A 155 25.49 33.49 21.02
CA ARG A 155 26.76 34.24 21.12
C ARG A 155 27.29 34.60 19.74
#